data_AF-A0AAD6XSZ7-F1
#
_entry.id   AF-A0AAD6XSZ7-F1
#
_cell.length_a   1.000
_cell.length_b   1.000
_cell.length_c   1.000
_cell.angle_alpha   90.00
_cell.angle_beta   90.00
_cell.angle_gamma   90.00
#
_symmetry.space_group_name_H-M   'P 1'
#
loop_
_entity.id
_entity.type
_entity.pdbx_description
1 polymer ?
#
loop_
_entity_poly.entity_id
_entity_poly.type
_entity_poly.pdbx_seq_one_letter_code
_entity_poly.pdbx_strand_id
1 'polypeptide(L)'
;MWPSPALLPALGLPWLALALASPTPTQIQNGTAAPVGSRAPAGAKGVIVQLFEWNWDSVAAECTAFLGPAGYAFVQAVSPPQEHVAGAQWWTAYQPVSYVLASRHGDEAQFARMVSTCHAAGVRVLADTVWNHMAGGAAGTGTAGSPWAHYDYPGVYRDQDFHHCGLAPGDDIADYTSRAQVQTCQLVHLADTRDRNRPRRATLAAYGKQASRLGVDGLRLERGENVHMPASDIAAILSRLTAPGTGTGKPYVTQEVSSSAGEAVQPGEYVGNGDVQEFRYTAALRDAFSGADPGGIAGLRELEGRGWIPSALANVFVANHDTERNAVSLTPASPASTYLLATLFSLAHPYGTPTVLSSYVFSAFDEGAPDGGAGACSATGGAGAEGGWWCQHRWGAVKGMVGWRNWVGNAAMEGWVAPRADRVAFGRGARGFVAINNADAPWGAVFATALPAGGYCDVVGGASVGGTCTGAGFTVAPGGTFAATVPARGAIAIHTGQLGTGSGPGEGGGGPVAVRFEETATTVVGENVFLVGNLAQLGAWAPASAIALSAATYPVWTATVALPPNTAFEYKFIRKEADGSVIWESDPNRSATTGASGVLTITAAWK
;
A
#
# COMPACT_ATOMS: atom_id res chain seq x y z
N MET A 1 -18.38 -1.50 1.82
CA MET A 1 -18.89 -2.78 1.28
C MET A 1 -19.50 -2.50 -0.08
N TRP A 2 -18.73 -2.69 -1.15
CA TRP A 2 -19.20 -2.41 -2.53
C TRP A 2 -20.28 -3.44 -2.89
N PRO A 3 -21.50 -3.05 -3.29
CA PRO A 3 -22.48 -4.03 -3.72
C PRO A 3 -21.94 -4.76 -4.95
N SER A 4 -21.87 -6.09 -4.87
CA SER A 4 -21.45 -6.98 -5.96
C SER A 4 -22.23 -6.66 -7.26
N PRO A 5 -21.56 -6.71 -8.43
CA PRO A 5 -22.17 -6.44 -9.72
C PRO A 5 -22.95 -7.67 -10.17
N ALA A 6 -24.10 -7.92 -9.56
CA ALA A 6 -25.02 -8.95 -10.03
C ALA A 6 -26.43 -8.39 -9.96
N LEU A 7 -26.83 -7.71 -11.04
CA LEU A 7 -28.19 -7.63 -11.61
C LEU A 7 -28.35 -6.35 -12.45
N LEU A 8 -27.95 -6.41 -13.71
CA LEU A 8 -28.50 -5.53 -14.75
C LEU A 8 -28.97 -6.42 -15.90
N PRO A 9 -30.28 -6.60 -16.14
CA PRO A 9 -30.75 -7.20 -17.36
C PRO A 9 -30.54 -6.21 -18.51
N ALA A 10 -29.96 -6.70 -19.60
CA ALA A 10 -29.81 -5.98 -20.83
C ALA A 10 -31.18 -5.56 -21.39
N LEU A 11 -31.43 -4.26 -21.46
CA LEU A 11 -32.45 -3.69 -22.34
C LEU A 11 -31.77 -2.60 -23.17
N GLY A 12 -31.43 -2.94 -24.41
CA GLY A 12 -31.04 -1.97 -25.41
C GLY A 12 -32.25 -1.14 -25.84
N LEU A 13 -32.05 0.17 -26.01
CA LEU A 13 -32.76 1.06 -26.93
C LEU A 13 -31.99 2.41 -27.00
N PRO A 14 -32.09 3.15 -28.11
CA PRO A 14 -31.02 3.97 -28.65
C PRO A 14 -30.94 5.39 -28.08
N TRP A 15 -29.76 5.96 -28.28
CA TRP A 15 -29.35 7.30 -27.93
C TRP A 15 -30.25 8.38 -28.56
N LEU A 16 -30.73 9.30 -27.73
CA LEU A 16 -31.21 10.62 -28.17
C LEU A 16 -30.42 11.70 -27.43
N ALA A 17 -29.58 12.42 -28.16
CA ALA A 17 -28.87 13.59 -27.65
C ALA A 17 -29.85 14.76 -27.50
N LEU A 18 -30.10 15.19 -26.26
CA LEU A 18 -30.73 16.49 -25.99
C LEU A 18 -29.66 17.46 -25.46
N ALA A 19 -29.34 18.46 -26.28
CA ALA A 19 -28.53 19.60 -25.86
C ALA A 19 -29.37 20.47 -24.91
N LEU A 20 -28.94 20.59 -23.65
CA LEU A 20 -29.49 21.56 -22.70
C LEU A 20 -28.37 22.51 -22.25
N ALA A 21 -28.69 23.79 -22.31
CA ALA A 21 -27.80 24.92 -22.13
C ALA A 21 -27.15 24.98 -20.74
N SER A 22 -25.86 25.34 -20.71
CA SER A 22 -25.08 25.56 -19.49
C SER A 22 -25.56 26.81 -18.75
N PRO A 23 -25.90 26.74 -17.44
CA PRO A 23 -25.91 27.94 -16.62
C PRO A 23 -24.48 28.29 -16.18
N THR A 24 -24.17 29.58 -16.23
CA THR A 24 -22.92 30.18 -15.77
C THR A 24 -22.67 29.88 -14.29
N PRO A 25 -21.42 29.60 -13.88
CA PRO A 25 -21.11 29.31 -12.49
C PRO A 25 -21.16 30.59 -11.64
N THR A 26 -22.10 30.64 -10.69
CA THR A 26 -22.13 31.64 -9.63
C THR A 26 -20.97 31.36 -8.67
N GLN A 27 -20.04 32.31 -8.52
CA GLN A 27 -18.98 32.25 -7.52
C GLN A 27 -19.58 32.23 -6.11
N ILE A 28 -19.43 31.12 -5.40
CA ILE A 28 -19.69 31.08 -3.95
C ILE A 28 -18.46 31.64 -3.23
N GLN A 29 -18.67 32.72 -2.48
CA GLN A 29 -17.67 33.31 -1.61
C GLN A 29 -17.35 32.36 -0.44
N ASN A 30 -16.07 32.03 -0.30
CA ASN A 30 -15.52 31.26 0.82
C ASN A 30 -15.65 32.04 2.14
N GLY A 31 -16.53 31.59 3.03
CA GLY A 31 -16.42 31.86 4.46
C GLY A 31 -15.31 31.00 5.05
N THR A 32 -14.25 31.64 5.57
CA THR A 32 -13.07 30.98 6.15
C THR A 32 -13.37 30.42 7.54
N ALA A 33 -13.84 29.17 7.62
CA ALA A 33 -13.76 28.39 8.85
C ALA A 33 -12.29 27.96 9.08
N ALA A 34 -11.74 28.24 10.26
CA ALA A 34 -10.39 27.82 10.62
C ALA A 34 -10.30 26.27 10.67
N PRO A 35 -9.24 25.65 10.13
CA PRO A 35 -9.11 24.19 10.12
C PRO A 35 -9.05 23.63 11.54
N VAL A 36 -9.89 22.63 11.82
CA VAL A 36 -10.09 22.09 13.18
C VAL A 36 -9.04 21.02 13.52
N GLY A 37 -8.54 20.27 12.53
CA GLY A 37 -7.50 19.23 12.69
C GLY A 37 -6.06 19.71 12.46
N SER A 38 -5.08 19.00 13.03
CA SER A 38 -3.69 19.11 12.57
C SER A 38 -3.54 18.36 11.24
N ARG A 39 -2.97 19.05 10.25
CA ARG A 39 -2.74 18.51 8.89
C ARG A 39 -1.55 17.57 8.86
N ALA A 40 -1.35 16.90 7.71
CA ALA A 40 -0.26 15.99 7.39
C ALA A 40 0.99 16.14 8.27
N PRO A 41 1.61 15.04 8.70
CA PRO A 41 2.56 15.07 9.81
C PRO A 41 3.68 16.09 9.63
N ALA A 42 3.71 17.11 10.49
CA ALA A 42 4.85 18.01 10.56
C ALA A 42 6.08 17.22 11.08
N GLY A 43 7.09 17.06 10.22
CA GLY A 43 8.33 16.36 10.55
C GLY A 43 9.08 15.86 9.31
N ALA A 44 10.29 15.31 9.51
CA ALA A 44 11.11 14.75 8.44
C ALA A 44 10.56 13.42 7.87
N LYS A 45 9.62 12.77 8.58
CA LYS A 45 8.99 11.51 8.18
C LYS A 45 7.49 11.73 7.90
N GLY A 46 7.02 11.30 6.73
CA GLY A 46 5.63 11.52 6.28
C GLY A 46 4.86 10.27 5.84
N VAL A 47 5.49 9.10 5.73
CA VAL A 47 4.83 7.89 5.21
C VAL A 47 4.04 7.18 6.30
N ILE A 48 2.79 6.82 5.98
CA ILE A 48 1.90 6.04 6.83
C ILE A 48 1.95 4.57 6.38
N VAL A 49 2.02 3.62 7.30
CA VAL A 49 1.72 2.21 7.01
C VAL A 49 0.36 1.85 7.59
N GLN A 50 -0.47 1.14 6.84
CA GLN A 50 -1.73 0.58 7.32
C GLN A 50 -1.54 -0.94 7.52
N LEU A 51 -1.37 -1.36 8.78
CA LEU A 51 -1.30 -2.77 9.14
C LEU A 51 -2.72 -3.30 9.33
N PHE A 52 -3.28 -3.90 8.28
CA PHE A 52 -4.69 -4.30 8.27
C PHE A 52 -4.91 -5.62 9.00
N GLU A 53 -5.81 -5.63 9.99
CA GLU A 53 -6.18 -6.81 10.79
C GLU A 53 -5.07 -7.40 11.68
N TRP A 54 -3.97 -6.67 11.91
CA TRP A 54 -2.92 -7.10 12.84
C TRP A 54 -3.39 -6.93 14.29
N ASN A 55 -3.08 -7.91 15.15
CA ASN A 55 -3.26 -7.78 16.59
C ASN A 55 -2.25 -6.79 17.19
N TRP A 56 -2.57 -6.22 18.35
CA TRP A 56 -1.80 -5.11 18.92
C TRP A 56 -0.39 -5.50 19.38
N ASP A 57 -0.21 -6.73 19.86
CA ASP A 57 1.12 -7.21 20.26
C ASP A 57 2.05 -7.36 19.05
N SER A 58 1.54 -7.86 17.91
CA SER A 58 2.26 -7.93 16.65
C SER A 58 2.59 -6.55 16.09
N VAL A 59 1.67 -5.58 16.17
CA VAL A 59 1.96 -4.19 15.78
C VAL A 59 3.07 -3.59 16.64
N ALA A 60 3.03 -3.80 17.96
CA ALA A 60 4.05 -3.32 18.89
C ALA A 60 5.45 -3.88 18.55
N ALA A 61 5.53 -5.18 18.30
CA ALA A 61 6.76 -5.84 17.86
C ALA A 61 7.25 -5.28 16.52
N GLU A 62 6.35 -5.09 15.56
CA GLU A 62 6.66 -4.59 14.22
C GLU A 62 7.17 -3.13 14.25
N CYS A 63 6.61 -2.31 15.13
CA CYS A 63 7.07 -0.93 15.35
C CYS A 63 8.56 -0.87 15.71
N THR A 64 9.00 -1.73 16.63
CA THR A 64 10.39 -1.76 17.11
C THR A 64 11.33 -2.49 16.16
N ALA A 65 10.91 -3.65 15.66
CA ALA A 65 11.74 -4.50 14.82
C ALA A 65 11.97 -3.93 13.42
N PHE A 66 11.00 -3.19 12.87
CA PHE A 66 11.06 -2.78 11.47
C PHE A 66 10.59 -1.34 11.20
N LEU A 67 9.40 -0.92 11.63
CA LEU A 67 8.83 0.36 11.17
C LEU A 67 9.65 1.57 11.61
N GLY A 68 10.08 1.61 12.87
CA GLY A 68 10.94 2.67 13.41
C GLY A 68 12.26 2.78 12.64
N PRO A 69 13.06 1.69 12.56
CA PRO A 69 14.29 1.64 11.77
C PRO A 69 14.12 1.93 10.28
N ALA A 70 13.01 1.50 9.66
CA ALA A 70 12.71 1.74 8.25
C ALA A 70 12.27 3.19 7.97
N GLY A 71 11.88 3.95 8.99
CA GLY A 71 11.54 5.37 8.86
C GLY A 71 10.07 5.65 8.62
N TYR A 72 9.15 4.75 8.93
CA TYR A 72 7.72 5.06 8.90
C TYR A 72 7.38 6.13 9.94
N ALA A 73 6.45 7.02 9.60
CA ALA A 73 6.03 8.11 10.46
C ALA A 73 4.85 7.71 11.35
N PHE A 74 3.91 6.96 10.78
CA PHE A 74 2.72 6.47 11.46
C PHE A 74 2.47 5.02 11.13
N VAL A 75 1.94 4.30 12.11
CA VAL A 75 1.19 3.07 11.89
C VAL A 75 -0.29 3.36 12.08
N GLN A 76 -1.08 3.12 11.04
CA GLN A 76 -2.52 2.97 11.16
C GLN A 76 -2.78 1.54 11.63
N ALA A 77 -3.25 1.40 12.86
CA ALA A 77 -3.84 0.16 13.34
C ALA A 77 -5.29 0.16 12.82
N VAL A 78 -5.50 -0.52 11.70
CA VAL A 78 -6.65 -0.27 10.82
C VAL A 78 -7.92 -0.94 11.33
N SER A 79 -7.81 -1.90 12.25
CA SER A 79 -8.99 -2.44 12.89
C SER A 79 -9.39 -1.53 14.04
N PRO A 80 -10.63 -0.99 14.04
CA PRO A 80 -11.08 -0.08 15.09
C PRO A 80 -10.92 -0.72 16.47
N PRO A 81 -10.40 0.01 17.48
CA PRO A 81 -10.09 -0.61 18.75
C PRO A 81 -11.31 -0.80 19.66
N GLN A 82 -12.45 -0.21 19.29
CA GLN A 82 -13.70 -0.40 20.01
C GLN A 82 -14.27 -1.81 19.83
N GLU A 83 -15.08 -2.24 20.81
CA GLU A 83 -15.81 -3.49 20.78
C GLU A 83 -16.77 -3.57 19.60
N HIS A 84 -16.80 -4.73 18.96
CA HIS A 84 -17.57 -4.97 17.76
C HIS A 84 -18.31 -6.31 17.80
N VAL A 85 -19.11 -6.59 16.77
CA VAL A 85 -19.82 -7.88 16.64
C VAL A 85 -18.85 -9.05 16.52
N ALA A 86 -19.19 -10.19 17.10
CA ALA A 86 -18.39 -11.41 16.93
C ALA A 86 -18.54 -11.96 15.51
N GLY A 87 -17.41 -12.30 14.87
CA GLY A 87 -17.39 -12.98 13.58
C GLY A 87 -15.99 -12.99 12.96
N ALA A 88 -15.78 -13.90 12.02
CA ALA A 88 -14.48 -14.14 11.39
C ALA A 88 -14.18 -13.19 10.22
N GLN A 89 -15.20 -12.58 9.63
CA GLN A 89 -15.07 -11.69 8.48
C GLN A 89 -14.36 -10.39 8.86
N TRP A 90 -13.58 -9.80 7.97
CA TRP A 90 -12.84 -8.57 8.29
C TRP A 90 -13.79 -7.41 8.66
N TRP A 91 -14.94 -7.29 7.99
CA TRP A 91 -15.89 -6.18 8.19
C TRP A 91 -16.54 -6.19 9.58
N THR A 92 -16.46 -7.29 10.34
CA THR A 92 -17.05 -7.35 11.69
C THR A 92 -16.39 -6.37 12.64
N ALA A 93 -15.10 -6.05 12.46
CA ALA A 93 -14.38 -5.04 13.26
C ALA A 93 -14.94 -3.62 13.06
N TYR A 94 -15.66 -3.38 11.96
CA TYR A 94 -16.26 -2.10 11.64
C TYR A 94 -17.74 -2.00 12.06
N GLN A 95 -18.28 -3.00 12.74
CA GLN A 95 -19.63 -2.97 13.31
C GLN A 95 -19.57 -2.81 14.84
N PRO A 96 -19.43 -1.56 15.36
CA PRO A 96 -19.26 -1.34 16.78
C PRO A 96 -20.55 -1.64 17.56
N VAL A 97 -20.38 -2.14 18.78
CA VAL A 97 -21.48 -2.43 19.70
C VAL A 97 -21.33 -1.67 21.02
N SER A 98 -20.11 -1.25 21.35
CA SER A 98 -19.82 -0.34 22.46
C SER A 98 -18.56 0.48 22.13
N TYR A 99 -18.22 1.42 23.01
CA TYR A 99 -16.96 2.18 22.92
C TYR A 99 -15.88 1.65 23.87
N VAL A 100 -16.05 0.44 24.41
CA VAL A 100 -15.02 -0.25 25.20
C VAL A 100 -13.86 -0.62 24.28
N LEU A 101 -12.62 -0.34 24.69
CA LEU A 101 -11.41 -0.65 23.92
C LEU A 101 -10.99 -2.12 24.07
N ALA A 102 -11.86 -3.03 23.65
CA ALA A 102 -11.61 -4.46 23.64
C ALA A 102 -12.22 -5.08 22.38
N SER A 103 -11.36 -5.55 21.49
CA SER A 103 -11.74 -6.10 20.18
C SER A 103 -11.15 -7.49 20.00
N ARG A 104 -11.38 -8.13 18.84
CA ARG A 104 -10.68 -9.37 18.49
C ARG A 104 -9.15 -9.21 18.41
N HIS A 105 -8.64 -7.99 18.35
CA HIS A 105 -7.22 -7.67 18.22
C HIS A 105 -6.50 -7.48 19.57
N GLY A 106 -7.26 -7.43 20.68
CA GLY A 106 -6.72 -7.35 22.03
C GLY A 106 -7.60 -6.55 23.01
N ASP A 107 -7.08 -6.34 24.21
CA ASP A 107 -7.66 -5.52 25.27
C ASP A 107 -7.01 -4.12 25.43
N GLU A 108 -7.64 -3.23 26.22
CA GLU A 108 -7.19 -1.84 26.40
C GLU A 108 -5.73 -1.77 26.86
N ALA A 109 -5.26 -2.74 27.65
CA ALA A 109 -3.89 -2.79 28.12
C ALA A 109 -2.91 -3.18 27.00
N GLN A 110 -3.27 -4.12 26.13
CA GLN A 110 -2.53 -4.45 24.90
C GLN A 110 -2.46 -3.24 23.96
N PHE A 111 -3.57 -2.53 23.77
CA PHE A 111 -3.59 -1.31 22.95
C PHE A 111 -2.66 -0.22 23.51
N ALA A 112 -2.76 0.07 24.80
CA ALA A 112 -1.89 1.05 25.47
C ALA A 112 -0.40 0.67 25.39
N ARG A 113 -0.08 -0.62 25.55
CA ARG A 113 1.29 -1.12 25.37
C ARG A 113 1.78 -0.94 23.94
N MET A 114 0.95 -1.24 22.95
CA MET A 114 1.28 -1.03 21.54
C MET A 114 1.59 0.44 21.25
N VAL A 115 0.75 1.37 21.72
CA VAL A 115 0.96 2.81 21.52
C VAL A 115 2.30 3.26 22.13
N SER A 116 2.54 2.94 23.41
CA SER A 116 3.79 3.32 24.08
C SER A 116 5.04 2.70 23.43
N THR A 117 4.94 1.46 22.95
CA THR A 117 6.03 0.75 22.27
C THR A 117 6.35 1.36 20.91
N CYS A 118 5.32 1.71 20.13
CA CYS A 118 5.51 2.40 18.85
C CYS A 118 6.11 3.80 19.04
N HIS A 119 5.67 4.55 20.06
CA HIS A 119 6.26 5.84 20.40
C HIS A 119 7.74 5.73 20.77
N ALA A 120 8.12 4.72 21.56
CA ALA A 120 9.51 4.47 21.91
C ALA A 120 10.38 4.14 20.67
N ALA A 121 9.80 3.54 19.63
CA ALA A 121 10.43 3.30 18.33
C ALA A 121 10.41 4.53 17.39
N GLY A 122 9.82 5.65 17.81
CA GLY A 122 9.68 6.86 17.00
C GLY A 122 8.60 6.78 15.91
N VAL A 123 7.63 5.88 16.07
CA VAL A 123 6.48 5.70 15.18
C VAL A 123 5.21 6.17 15.90
N ARG A 124 4.46 7.08 15.28
CA ARG A 124 3.18 7.57 15.80
C ARG A 124 2.04 6.59 15.49
N VAL A 125 0.97 6.62 16.26
CA VAL A 125 -0.17 5.70 16.10
C VAL A 125 -1.40 6.46 15.62
N LEU A 126 -1.98 5.96 14.53
CA LEU A 126 -3.25 6.39 13.95
C LEU A 126 -4.29 5.29 14.23
N ALA A 127 -5.33 5.60 14.99
CA ALA A 127 -6.41 4.65 15.30
C ALA A 127 -7.54 4.78 14.29
N ASP A 128 -8.02 3.66 13.76
CA ASP A 128 -9.27 3.63 13.00
C ASP A 128 -10.47 3.85 13.94
N THR A 129 -11.46 4.63 13.51
CA THR A 129 -12.63 4.94 14.33
C THR A 129 -13.89 5.01 13.48
N VAL A 130 -14.95 4.38 13.98
CA VAL A 130 -16.27 4.36 13.34
C VAL A 130 -17.19 5.27 14.15
N TRP A 131 -17.60 6.38 13.55
CA TRP A 131 -18.45 7.39 14.20
C TRP A 131 -19.88 7.43 13.67
N ASN A 132 -20.09 6.80 12.51
CA ASN A 132 -21.32 6.93 11.73
C ASN A 132 -22.46 6.07 12.25
N HIS A 133 -22.20 4.78 12.40
CA HIS A 133 -23.20 3.75 12.65
C HIS A 133 -22.78 2.83 13.80
N MET A 134 -23.73 2.02 14.25
CA MET A 134 -23.49 0.85 15.08
C MET A 134 -23.75 -0.44 14.27
N ALA A 135 -23.67 -1.60 14.91
CA ALA A 135 -23.85 -2.89 14.26
C ALA A 135 -25.19 -3.05 13.49
N GLY A 136 -25.16 -3.83 12.39
CA GLY A 136 -26.30 -3.98 11.50
C GLY A 136 -27.15 -5.25 11.69
N GLY A 137 -26.74 -6.16 12.57
CA GLY A 137 -27.51 -7.38 12.83
C GLY A 137 -28.75 -7.14 13.71
N ALA A 138 -29.59 -8.18 13.85
CA ALA A 138 -30.80 -8.09 14.66
C ALA A 138 -30.51 -7.95 16.16
N ALA A 139 -29.65 -8.82 16.69
CA ALA A 139 -29.13 -8.80 18.06
C ALA A 139 -27.93 -9.72 18.21
N GLY A 140 -27.15 -9.52 19.28
CA GLY A 140 -26.02 -10.37 19.60
C GLY A 140 -25.29 -9.98 20.88
N THR A 141 -24.08 -10.51 21.02
CA THR A 141 -23.14 -10.15 22.07
C THR A 141 -21.82 -9.77 21.42
N GLY A 142 -21.25 -8.65 21.84
CA GLY A 142 -19.96 -8.16 21.35
C GLY A 142 -18.79 -9.01 21.79
N THR A 143 -17.62 -8.73 21.21
CA THR A 143 -16.37 -9.41 21.54
C THR A 143 -15.93 -9.23 23.00
N ALA A 144 -16.40 -8.19 23.70
CA ALA A 144 -16.11 -7.94 25.11
C ALA A 144 -17.29 -8.27 26.05
N GLY A 145 -18.35 -8.88 25.52
CA GLY A 145 -19.52 -9.34 26.28
C GLY A 145 -20.69 -8.37 26.35
N SER A 146 -20.64 -7.23 25.66
CA SER A 146 -21.76 -6.28 25.67
C SER A 146 -22.95 -6.83 24.87
N PRO A 147 -24.16 -6.93 25.45
CA PRO A 147 -25.35 -7.27 24.69
C PRO A 147 -25.74 -6.11 23.77
N TRP A 148 -26.29 -6.41 22.61
CA TRP A 148 -26.78 -5.39 21.68
C TRP A 148 -27.94 -5.92 20.85
N ALA A 149 -28.82 -5.02 20.43
CA ALA A 149 -29.82 -5.20 19.39
C ALA A 149 -29.69 -4.06 18.38
N HIS A 150 -30.26 -4.24 17.20
CA HIS A 150 -30.11 -3.33 16.05
C HIS A 150 -30.20 -1.83 16.43
N TYR A 151 -31.14 -1.43 17.28
CA TYR A 151 -31.29 -0.06 17.80
C TYR A 151 -31.21 0.07 19.34
N ASP A 152 -30.73 -0.96 20.05
CA ASP A 152 -30.61 -0.92 21.51
C ASP A 152 -29.21 -1.40 21.94
N TYR A 153 -28.42 -0.47 22.44
CA TYR A 153 -27.04 -0.68 22.90
C TYR A 153 -26.96 -0.21 24.36
N PRO A 154 -27.24 -1.09 25.33
CA PRO A 154 -27.35 -0.73 26.74
C PRO A 154 -26.19 0.12 27.25
N GLY A 155 -26.53 1.32 27.76
CA GLY A 155 -25.54 2.28 28.28
C GLY A 155 -24.91 3.20 27.23
N VAL A 156 -25.25 3.03 25.95
CA VAL A 156 -24.72 3.81 24.82
C VAL A 156 -25.88 4.40 23.98
N TYR A 157 -26.42 3.57 23.08
CA TYR A 157 -27.53 3.73 22.12
C TYR A 157 -28.93 3.34 22.63
N ARG A 158 -29.99 4.11 22.37
CA ARG A 158 -31.37 3.57 22.27
C ARG A 158 -32.03 4.03 20.97
N ASP A 159 -33.18 3.43 20.64
CA ASP A 159 -33.95 3.66 19.41
C ASP A 159 -34.03 5.12 18.94
N GLN A 160 -34.37 6.03 19.85
CA GLN A 160 -34.45 7.48 19.62
C GLN A 160 -33.15 8.17 19.15
N ASP A 161 -32.00 7.52 19.33
CA ASP A 161 -30.67 8.00 18.96
C ASP A 161 -30.23 7.52 17.58
N PHE A 162 -31.06 6.74 16.88
CA PHE A 162 -30.85 6.31 15.50
C PHE A 162 -31.75 7.09 14.53
N HIS A 163 -31.36 7.13 13.27
CA HIS A 163 -32.22 7.65 12.21
C HIS A 163 -33.22 6.58 11.75
N HIS A 164 -34.45 7.03 11.48
CA HIS A 164 -35.47 6.29 10.76
C HIS A 164 -35.86 7.16 9.56
N CYS A 165 -35.15 7.02 8.44
CA CYS A 165 -35.25 7.99 7.37
C CYS A 165 -36.61 7.98 6.68
N GLY A 166 -37.26 6.82 6.58
CA GLY A 166 -38.55 6.64 5.91
C GLY A 166 -38.52 6.97 4.41
N LEU A 167 -37.33 7.08 3.81
CA LEU A 167 -37.13 7.47 2.40
C LEU A 167 -36.96 6.26 1.48
N ALA A 168 -36.72 5.07 2.04
CA ALA A 168 -36.48 3.84 1.30
C ALA A 168 -36.82 2.61 2.19
N PRO A 169 -37.05 1.42 1.59
CA PRO A 169 -37.33 0.21 2.35
C PRO A 169 -36.19 -0.12 3.32
N GLY A 170 -36.54 -0.54 4.55
CA GLY A 170 -35.54 -0.87 5.58
C GLY A 170 -34.78 0.34 6.15
N ASP A 171 -35.18 1.56 5.78
CA ASP A 171 -34.40 2.77 5.99
C ASP A 171 -33.00 2.70 5.34
N ASP A 172 -32.78 1.83 4.35
CA ASP A 172 -31.49 1.73 3.65
C ASP A 172 -31.33 2.77 2.56
N ILE A 173 -30.09 3.18 2.30
CA ILE A 173 -29.77 4.02 1.16
C ILE A 173 -30.06 3.27 -0.14
N ALA A 174 -31.00 3.79 -0.92
CA ALA A 174 -31.30 3.31 -2.26
C ALA A 174 -30.76 4.26 -3.35
N ASP A 175 -30.56 5.54 -3.03
CA ASP A 175 -30.12 6.59 -3.94
C ASP A 175 -28.99 7.44 -3.35
N TYR A 176 -27.77 7.18 -3.81
CA TYR A 176 -26.56 7.92 -3.42
C TYR A 176 -26.47 9.34 -4.02
N THR A 177 -27.37 9.70 -4.94
CA THR A 177 -27.51 11.08 -5.45
C THR A 177 -28.37 11.95 -4.54
N SER A 178 -29.10 11.34 -3.59
CA SER A 178 -29.89 12.05 -2.59
C SER A 178 -29.08 12.27 -1.32
N ARG A 179 -28.66 13.51 -1.07
CA ARG A 179 -27.98 13.88 0.18
C ARG A 179 -28.80 13.52 1.41
N ALA A 180 -30.14 13.62 1.33
CA ALA A 180 -31.01 13.28 2.44
C ALA A 180 -30.94 11.78 2.76
N GLN A 181 -31.01 10.90 1.75
CA GLN A 181 -30.83 9.46 1.98
C GLN A 181 -29.43 9.17 2.48
N VAL A 182 -28.40 9.71 1.81
CA VAL A 182 -27.02 9.52 2.24
C VAL A 182 -26.82 9.98 3.67
N GLN A 183 -27.39 11.07 4.17
CA GLN A 183 -27.07 11.55 5.53
C GLN A 183 -28.04 11.11 6.62
N THR A 184 -29.07 10.32 6.30
CA THR A 184 -30.08 9.91 7.27
C THR A 184 -30.56 8.46 7.15
N CYS A 185 -30.28 7.78 6.05
CA CYS A 185 -30.61 6.36 5.88
C CYS A 185 -29.41 5.47 6.23
N GLN A 186 -29.69 4.21 6.54
CA GLN A 186 -28.72 3.17 6.87
C GLN A 186 -27.85 2.78 5.68
N LEU A 187 -26.58 2.57 5.98
CA LEU A 187 -25.63 1.98 5.04
C LEU A 187 -25.69 0.46 5.19
N VAL A 188 -26.25 -0.27 4.22
CA VAL A 188 -26.31 -1.74 4.23
C VAL A 188 -26.82 -2.33 5.56
N HIS A 189 -27.91 -1.77 6.09
CA HIS A 189 -28.54 -2.10 7.37
C HIS A 189 -27.67 -1.80 8.60
N LEU A 190 -26.65 -0.96 8.50
CA LEU A 190 -25.90 -0.50 9.66
C LEU A 190 -26.71 0.58 10.38
N ALA A 191 -26.94 0.40 11.68
CA ALA A 191 -27.78 1.27 12.48
C ALA A 191 -27.21 2.70 12.52
N ASP A 192 -27.76 3.57 11.69
CA ASP A 192 -27.24 4.92 11.47
C ASP A 192 -27.59 5.84 12.63
N THR A 193 -26.56 6.40 13.28
CA THR A 193 -26.77 7.18 14.49
C THR A 193 -27.19 8.61 14.16
N ARG A 194 -28.04 9.22 14.98
CA ARG A 194 -28.60 10.56 14.76
C ARG A 194 -27.73 11.66 15.33
N ASP A 195 -27.20 12.53 14.46
CA ASP A 195 -26.14 13.52 14.79
C ASP A 195 -26.58 14.71 15.65
N ARG A 196 -27.89 15.00 15.67
CA ARG A 196 -28.40 16.25 16.27
C ARG A 196 -28.56 16.20 17.78
N ASN A 197 -28.41 15.04 18.40
CA ASN A 197 -28.52 14.88 19.85
C ASN A 197 -27.17 15.20 20.53
N ARG A 198 -27.14 16.19 21.44
CA ARG A 198 -25.97 16.53 22.26
C ARG A 198 -25.29 15.32 22.92
N PRO A 199 -26.02 14.28 23.38
CA PRO A 199 -25.43 13.05 23.92
C PRO A 199 -24.43 12.36 22.99
N ARG A 200 -24.75 12.12 21.70
CA ARG A 200 -23.87 11.41 20.76
C ARG A 200 -22.53 12.10 20.58
N ARG A 201 -22.54 13.41 20.31
CA ARG A 201 -21.29 14.19 20.13
C ARG A 201 -20.42 14.17 21.39
N ALA A 202 -21.04 14.11 22.57
CA ALA A 202 -20.31 13.97 23.82
C ALA A 202 -19.71 12.57 23.97
N THR A 203 -20.46 11.52 23.63
CA THR A 203 -20.00 10.13 23.64
C THR A 203 -18.83 9.91 22.70
N LEU A 204 -18.95 10.28 21.41
CA LEU A 204 -17.87 10.16 20.43
C LEU A 204 -16.65 11.00 20.81
N ALA A 205 -16.86 12.21 21.33
CA ALA A 205 -15.75 13.01 21.85
C ALA A 205 -15.13 12.40 23.11
N ALA A 206 -15.88 11.67 23.94
CA ALA A 206 -15.34 10.96 25.10
C ALA A 206 -14.48 9.78 24.66
N TYR A 207 -14.95 9.02 23.66
CA TYR A 207 -14.21 7.94 23.02
C TYR A 207 -12.88 8.44 22.41
N GLY A 208 -12.93 9.50 21.58
CA GLY A 208 -11.70 10.10 21.03
C GLY A 208 -10.75 10.60 22.11
N LYS A 209 -11.26 11.17 23.22
CA LYS A 209 -10.43 11.57 24.38
C LYS A 209 -9.82 10.37 25.10
N GLN A 210 -10.50 9.23 25.16
CA GLN A 210 -9.94 7.99 25.72
C GLN A 210 -8.78 7.51 24.86
N ALA A 211 -8.96 7.41 23.54
CA ALA A 211 -7.88 7.07 22.62
C ALA A 211 -6.67 8.01 22.76
N SER A 212 -6.89 9.33 22.80
CA SER A 212 -5.82 10.31 23.00
C SER A 212 -5.12 10.18 24.37
N ARG A 213 -5.83 9.81 25.43
CA ARG A 213 -5.24 9.55 26.75
C ARG A 213 -4.30 8.35 26.76
N LEU A 214 -4.57 7.36 25.91
CA LEU A 214 -3.69 6.21 25.70
C LEU A 214 -2.49 6.52 24.79
N GLY A 215 -2.41 7.76 24.26
CA GLY A 215 -1.28 8.24 23.45
C GLY A 215 -1.52 8.21 21.95
N VAL A 216 -2.74 7.93 21.47
CA VAL A 216 -3.02 7.94 20.02
C VAL A 216 -2.77 9.34 19.44
N ASP A 217 -1.94 9.41 18.40
CA ASP A 217 -1.52 10.67 17.75
C ASP A 217 -2.49 11.17 16.69
N GLY A 218 -3.31 10.26 16.14
CA GLY A 218 -4.28 10.59 15.11
C GLY A 218 -5.45 9.64 15.03
N LEU A 219 -6.51 10.09 14.35
CA LEU A 219 -7.71 9.32 14.07
C LEU A 219 -7.91 9.18 12.57
N ARG A 220 -8.06 7.96 12.10
CA ARG A 220 -8.61 7.69 10.77
C ARG A 220 -10.11 7.51 10.93
N LEU A 221 -10.88 8.35 10.27
CA LEU A 221 -12.34 8.27 10.30
C LEU A 221 -12.78 7.35 9.17
N GLU A 222 -13.40 6.23 9.53
CA GLU A 222 -13.80 5.17 8.62
C GLU A 222 -14.99 5.55 7.70
N ARG A 223 -15.04 4.84 6.57
CA ARG A 223 -16.11 4.79 5.58
C ARG A 223 -17.51 4.53 6.16
N GLY A 224 -18.19 5.60 6.56
CA GLY A 224 -19.63 5.67 6.34
C GLY A 224 -19.97 5.95 4.87
N GLU A 225 -19.43 5.18 3.90
CA GLU A 225 -19.40 5.27 2.41
C GLU A 225 -19.82 6.51 1.58
N ASN A 226 -20.40 7.56 2.13
CA ASN A 226 -20.44 8.92 1.61
C ASN A 226 -20.60 9.94 2.75
N VAL A 227 -19.81 9.77 3.82
CA VAL A 227 -19.97 10.45 5.12
C VAL A 227 -21.44 10.80 5.40
N HIS A 228 -22.19 9.81 5.91
CA HIS A 228 -23.57 10.03 6.34
C HIS A 228 -23.65 11.11 7.44
N MET A 229 -22.52 11.41 8.09
CA MET A 229 -22.36 12.57 8.97
C MET A 229 -22.02 13.87 8.21
N PRO A 230 -22.77 14.97 8.42
CA PRO A 230 -22.38 16.29 7.91
C PRO A 230 -20.97 16.71 8.36
N ALA A 231 -20.17 17.30 7.46
CA ALA A 231 -18.81 17.78 7.78
C ALA A 231 -18.75 18.70 9.01
N SER A 232 -19.80 19.51 9.24
CA SER A 232 -19.94 20.37 10.42
C SER A 232 -20.08 19.59 11.74
N ASP A 233 -20.64 18.39 11.70
CA ASP A 233 -20.86 17.56 12.89
C ASP A 233 -19.57 16.85 13.28
N ILE A 234 -18.79 16.38 12.30
CA ILE A 234 -17.40 15.95 12.51
C ILE A 234 -16.59 17.10 13.13
N ALA A 235 -16.66 18.30 12.56
CA ALA A 235 -15.98 19.48 13.12
C ALA A 235 -16.40 19.76 14.57
N ALA A 236 -17.68 19.61 14.88
CA ALA A 236 -18.22 19.79 16.22
C ALA A 236 -17.72 18.71 17.21
N ILE A 237 -17.47 17.48 16.77
CA ILE A 237 -16.88 16.43 17.61
C ILE A 237 -15.39 16.71 17.81
N LEU A 238 -14.64 17.00 16.75
CA LEU A 238 -13.20 17.30 16.79
C LEU A 238 -12.88 18.52 17.66
N SER A 239 -13.70 19.57 17.62
CA SER A 239 -13.54 20.75 18.49
C SER A 239 -13.65 20.42 19.98
N ARG A 240 -14.39 19.37 20.36
CA ARG A 240 -14.49 18.89 21.76
C ARG A 240 -13.29 18.06 22.19
N LEU A 241 -12.53 17.48 21.25
CA LEU A 241 -11.27 16.78 21.54
C LEU A 241 -10.11 17.76 21.81
N THR A 242 -10.21 18.96 21.25
CA THR A 242 -9.14 19.97 21.22
C THR A 242 -9.39 21.15 22.15
N ALA A 243 -10.40 21.04 23.03
CA ALA A 243 -10.78 22.10 23.95
C ALA A 243 -9.66 22.40 24.98
N PRO A 244 -9.37 23.67 25.30
CA PRO A 244 -8.35 24.03 26.28
C PRO A 244 -8.56 23.32 27.63
N GLY A 245 -7.49 22.76 28.20
CA GLY A 245 -7.53 22.07 29.49
C GLY A 245 -7.79 20.56 29.43
N THR A 246 -7.96 19.97 28.24
CA THR A 246 -8.11 18.50 28.09
C THR A 246 -6.79 17.73 28.17
N GLY A 247 -5.64 18.41 28.05
CA GLY A 247 -4.31 17.79 28.02
C GLY A 247 -4.00 17.04 26.71
N THR A 248 -4.92 17.06 25.75
CA THR A 248 -4.80 16.38 24.45
C THR A 248 -4.41 17.40 23.38
N GLY A 249 -3.31 17.15 22.66
CA GLY A 249 -2.94 17.93 21.47
C GLY A 249 -3.99 17.78 20.35
N LYS A 250 -3.87 18.55 19.27
CA LYS A 250 -4.70 18.32 18.08
C LYS A 250 -4.28 16.99 17.42
N PRO A 251 -5.17 15.99 17.31
CA PRO A 251 -4.84 14.74 16.63
C PRO A 251 -4.73 14.97 15.13
N TYR A 252 -3.83 14.23 14.48
CA TYR A 252 -3.85 14.11 13.02
C TYR A 252 -5.13 13.41 12.58
N VAL A 253 -5.83 13.94 11.58
CA VAL A 253 -7.09 13.36 11.10
C VAL A 253 -6.96 13.06 9.62
N THR A 254 -7.25 11.81 9.24
CA THR A 254 -7.45 11.43 7.84
C THR A 254 -8.83 10.77 7.70
N GLN A 255 -9.54 11.08 6.62
CA GLN A 255 -10.94 10.72 6.45
C GLN A 255 -11.12 9.93 5.17
N GLU A 256 -11.82 8.81 5.26
CA GLU A 256 -12.19 8.04 4.10
C GLU A 256 -13.48 8.59 3.47
N VAL A 257 -13.32 9.43 2.44
CA VAL A 257 -14.46 9.96 1.67
C VAL A 257 -14.29 9.53 0.23
N SER A 258 -15.01 8.47 -0.16
CA SER A 258 -15.07 8.09 -1.57
C SER A 258 -15.79 9.15 -2.39
N SER A 259 -15.53 9.14 -3.69
CA SER A 259 -16.36 9.89 -4.63
C SER A 259 -16.55 9.12 -5.92
N SER A 260 -17.80 9.02 -6.32
CA SER A 260 -18.25 8.55 -7.62
C SER A 260 -18.97 9.70 -8.33
N ALA A 261 -18.97 9.66 -9.66
CA ALA A 261 -19.67 10.67 -10.44
C ALA A 261 -21.17 10.66 -10.10
N GLY A 262 -21.72 11.82 -9.72
CA GLY A 262 -23.14 11.97 -9.38
C GLY A 262 -23.50 11.82 -7.89
N GLU A 263 -22.55 11.46 -7.03
CA GLU A 263 -22.82 11.37 -5.59
C GLU A 263 -23.07 12.75 -4.96
N ALA A 264 -24.03 12.80 -4.04
CA ALA A 264 -24.49 14.06 -3.45
C ALA A 264 -23.48 14.72 -2.52
N VAL A 265 -22.60 13.91 -1.91
CA VAL A 265 -21.58 14.31 -0.95
C VAL A 265 -20.22 14.23 -1.62
N GLN A 266 -19.41 15.28 -1.48
CA GLN A 266 -18.13 15.38 -2.17
C GLN A 266 -16.95 15.44 -1.17
N PRO A 267 -15.79 14.81 -1.49
CA PRO A 267 -14.61 14.81 -0.61
C PRO A 267 -14.11 16.20 -0.22
N GLY A 268 -14.26 17.18 -1.13
CA GLY A 268 -13.89 18.57 -0.91
C GLY A 268 -14.60 19.24 0.27
N GLU A 269 -15.74 18.73 0.73
CA GLU A 269 -16.47 19.25 1.89
C GLU A 269 -15.76 18.92 3.22
N TYR A 270 -14.92 17.88 3.25
CA TYR A 270 -14.32 17.33 4.48
C TYR A 270 -12.90 17.82 4.76
N VAL A 271 -12.28 18.54 3.82
CA VAL A 271 -10.90 19.03 3.94
C VAL A 271 -10.71 20.08 5.06
N GLY A 272 -11.81 20.60 5.61
CA GLY A 272 -11.79 21.46 6.81
C GLY A 272 -11.48 20.70 8.10
N ASN A 273 -11.75 19.39 8.13
CA ASN A 273 -11.63 18.53 9.32
C ASN A 273 -10.27 17.83 9.41
N GLY A 274 -9.60 17.59 8.28
CA GLY A 274 -8.34 16.87 8.19
C GLY A 274 -7.99 16.53 6.75
N ASP A 275 -7.02 15.64 6.57
CA ASP A 275 -6.68 15.07 5.27
C ASP A 275 -7.83 14.15 4.80
N VAL A 276 -7.97 14.00 3.49
CA VAL A 276 -9.03 13.18 2.88
C VAL A 276 -8.41 12.19 1.90
N GLN A 277 -8.87 10.94 1.97
CA GLN A 277 -8.43 9.86 1.10
C GLN A 277 -8.87 10.08 -0.35
N GLU A 278 -7.91 10.19 -1.27
CA GLU A 278 -8.16 10.48 -2.69
C GLU A 278 -8.28 9.19 -3.51
N PHE A 279 -9.49 8.64 -3.60
CA PHE A 279 -9.76 7.39 -4.34
C PHE A 279 -9.54 7.49 -5.85
N ARG A 280 -9.64 8.70 -6.44
CA ARG A 280 -9.40 8.87 -7.88
C ARG A 280 -7.93 8.64 -8.23
N TYR A 281 -7.03 8.91 -7.29
CA TYR A 281 -5.61 8.60 -7.41
C TYR A 281 -5.36 7.10 -7.60
N THR A 282 -6.04 6.27 -6.79
CA THR A 282 -5.94 4.80 -6.86
C THR A 282 -6.35 4.27 -8.24
N ALA A 283 -7.51 4.69 -8.76
CA ALA A 283 -7.97 4.28 -10.08
C ALA A 283 -7.03 4.77 -11.20
N ALA A 284 -6.55 6.01 -11.11
CA ALA A 284 -5.60 6.56 -12.09
C ALA A 284 -4.27 5.80 -12.13
N LEU A 285 -3.74 5.40 -10.97
CA LEU A 285 -2.54 4.55 -10.92
C LEU A 285 -2.80 3.17 -11.53
N ARG A 286 -3.92 2.53 -11.19
CA ARG A 286 -4.30 1.26 -11.80
C ARG A 286 -4.34 1.38 -13.31
N ASP A 287 -5.02 2.39 -13.85
CA ASP A 287 -5.20 2.53 -15.29
C ASP A 287 -3.88 2.84 -16.01
N ALA A 288 -3.05 3.71 -15.44
CA ALA A 288 -1.73 4.05 -15.99
C ALA A 288 -0.74 2.88 -15.98
N PHE A 289 -0.69 2.09 -14.91
CA PHE A 289 0.27 0.98 -14.78
C PHE A 289 -0.20 -0.31 -15.46
N SER A 290 -1.51 -0.54 -15.57
CA SER A 290 -2.07 -1.70 -16.30
C SER A 290 -2.13 -1.49 -17.82
N GLY A 291 -1.95 -0.25 -18.29
CA GLY A 291 -2.05 0.11 -19.70
C GLY A 291 -3.47 0.38 -20.18
N ALA A 292 -4.45 0.50 -19.27
CA ALA A 292 -5.80 0.92 -19.61
C ALA A 292 -5.87 2.40 -19.99
N ASP A 293 -4.99 3.25 -19.43
CA ASP A 293 -4.79 4.63 -19.88
C ASP A 293 -3.77 4.69 -21.04
N PRO A 294 -4.15 5.19 -22.23
CA PRO A 294 -3.22 5.38 -23.35
C PRO A 294 -2.04 6.31 -23.05
N GLY A 295 -2.20 7.24 -22.09
CA GLY A 295 -1.14 8.12 -21.61
C GLY A 295 -0.14 7.41 -20.69
N GLY A 296 -0.49 6.22 -20.18
CA GLY A 296 0.32 5.42 -19.27
C GLY A 296 0.83 6.20 -18.07
N ILE A 297 1.95 5.77 -17.51
CA ILE A 297 2.60 6.42 -16.38
C ILE A 297 3.17 7.81 -16.73
N ALA A 298 3.44 8.08 -18.02
CA ALA A 298 3.86 9.39 -18.49
C ALA A 298 2.78 10.48 -18.28
N GLY A 299 1.50 10.09 -18.35
CA GLY A 299 0.36 10.96 -18.10
C GLY A 299 0.21 11.40 -16.63
N LEU A 300 0.94 10.77 -15.70
CA LEU A 300 0.84 11.04 -14.26
C LEU A 300 1.69 12.22 -13.78
N ARG A 301 2.30 13.00 -14.69
CA ARG A 301 3.13 14.16 -14.33
C ARG A 301 2.37 15.22 -13.52
N GLU A 302 1.21 15.62 -14.01
CA GLU A 302 0.41 16.69 -13.41
C GLU A 302 -0.84 16.04 -12.78
N LEU A 303 -0.70 15.67 -11.51
CA LEU A 303 -1.81 15.20 -10.68
C LEU A 303 -2.55 16.36 -10.00
N GLU A 304 -1.82 17.44 -9.71
CA GLU A 304 -2.42 18.69 -9.24
C GLU A 304 -3.29 19.32 -10.35
N GLY A 305 -4.43 19.90 -10.00
CA GLY A 305 -5.30 20.58 -10.96
C GLY A 305 -6.29 19.68 -11.71
N ARG A 306 -6.35 18.37 -11.43
CA ARG A 306 -7.35 17.43 -11.97
C ARG A 306 -8.76 17.59 -11.37
N GLY A 307 -9.01 18.66 -10.60
CA GLY A 307 -10.22 18.80 -9.78
C GLY A 307 -10.28 17.80 -8.61
N TRP A 308 -9.13 17.26 -8.22
CA TRP A 308 -8.95 16.37 -7.08
C TRP A 308 -8.70 17.19 -5.80
N ILE A 309 -8.63 16.52 -4.66
CA ILE A 309 -8.25 17.16 -3.39
C ILE A 309 -6.84 17.74 -3.54
N PRO A 310 -6.59 19.01 -3.14
CA PRO A 310 -5.25 19.59 -3.23
C PRO A 310 -4.21 18.72 -2.55
N SER A 311 -3.00 18.58 -3.13
CA SER A 311 -1.96 17.67 -2.61
C SER A 311 -1.70 17.80 -1.10
N ALA A 312 -1.67 19.03 -0.57
CA ALA A 312 -1.43 19.29 0.85
C ALA A 312 -2.54 18.82 1.81
N LEU A 313 -3.64 18.29 1.26
CA LEU A 313 -4.85 17.84 1.96
C LEU A 313 -5.23 16.40 1.59
N ALA A 314 -4.48 15.78 0.68
CA ALA A 314 -4.80 14.45 0.15
C ALA A 314 -4.00 13.38 0.88
N ASN A 315 -4.68 12.35 1.37
CA ASN A 315 -4.07 11.08 1.73
C ASN A 315 -4.19 10.13 0.54
N VAL A 316 -3.07 9.59 0.06
CA VAL A 316 -3.02 8.81 -1.18
C VAL A 316 -2.50 7.41 -0.94
N PHE A 317 -2.99 6.45 -1.71
CA PHE A 317 -2.63 5.04 -1.59
C PHE A 317 -2.79 4.33 -2.94
N VAL A 318 -1.98 3.29 -3.16
CA VAL A 318 -2.11 2.42 -4.34
C VAL A 318 -3.28 1.46 -4.17
N ALA A 319 -3.48 0.96 -2.95
CA ALA A 319 -4.62 0.16 -2.53
C ALA A 319 -4.84 0.38 -1.04
N ASN A 320 -6.09 0.25 -0.59
CA ASN A 320 -6.44 0.10 0.83
C ASN A 320 -7.17 -1.25 1.03
N HIS A 321 -7.63 -1.51 2.25
CA HIS A 321 -8.29 -2.78 2.58
C HIS A 321 -9.55 -3.05 1.75
N ASP A 322 -10.31 -2.01 1.37
CA ASP A 322 -11.49 -2.11 0.52
C ASP A 322 -11.10 -2.34 -0.95
N THR A 323 -10.22 -1.49 -1.50
CA THR A 323 -9.96 -1.46 -2.94
C THR A 323 -9.15 -2.66 -3.43
N GLU A 324 -8.28 -3.21 -2.58
CA GLU A 324 -7.53 -4.43 -2.88
C GLU A 324 -8.47 -5.62 -3.19
N ARG A 325 -9.73 -5.55 -2.74
CA ARG A 325 -10.73 -6.61 -2.85
C ARG A 325 -11.74 -6.41 -3.99
N ASN A 326 -11.72 -5.27 -4.69
CA ASN A 326 -12.82 -4.90 -5.61
C ASN A 326 -12.39 -4.46 -7.04
N ALA A 327 -11.21 -4.84 -7.51
CA ALA A 327 -10.67 -4.51 -8.85
C ALA A 327 -10.54 -3.00 -9.17
N VAL A 328 -10.86 -2.10 -8.24
CA VAL A 328 -10.70 -0.66 -8.40
C VAL A 328 -9.24 -0.23 -8.24
N SER A 329 -8.43 -1.03 -7.52
CA SER A 329 -7.00 -0.81 -7.35
C SER A 329 -6.14 -1.92 -7.93
N LEU A 330 -4.82 -1.67 -7.97
CA LEU A 330 -3.82 -2.72 -8.10
C LEU A 330 -3.77 -3.54 -6.80
N THR A 331 -3.19 -4.73 -6.89
CA THR A 331 -3.01 -5.67 -5.77
C THR A 331 -1.58 -6.22 -5.77
N PRO A 332 -1.06 -6.74 -4.64
CA PRO A 332 0.24 -7.40 -4.61
C PRO A 332 0.40 -8.55 -5.62
N ALA A 333 -0.71 -9.21 -5.98
CA ALA A 333 -0.75 -10.28 -6.98
C ALA A 333 -0.87 -9.77 -8.43
N SER A 334 -0.95 -8.46 -8.65
CA SER A 334 -1.05 -7.89 -10.00
C SER A 334 0.18 -8.23 -10.83
N PRO A 335 0.01 -8.56 -12.13
CA PRO A 335 1.10 -9.06 -12.95
C PRO A 335 2.18 -8.00 -13.18
N ALA A 336 3.35 -8.47 -13.63
CA ALA A 336 4.45 -7.63 -14.10
C ALA A 336 4.91 -6.55 -13.09
N SER A 337 4.83 -6.85 -11.80
CA SER A 337 5.23 -5.95 -10.70
C SER A 337 4.51 -4.60 -10.69
N THR A 338 3.35 -4.49 -11.33
CA THR A 338 2.62 -3.22 -11.51
C THR A 338 2.28 -2.55 -10.17
N TYR A 339 1.84 -3.32 -9.17
CA TYR A 339 1.60 -2.80 -7.82
C TYR A 339 2.86 -2.24 -7.14
N LEU A 340 3.98 -2.95 -7.26
CA LEU A 340 5.25 -2.47 -6.72
C LEU A 340 5.65 -1.16 -7.38
N LEU A 341 5.67 -1.09 -8.72
CA LEU A 341 6.07 0.12 -9.44
C LEU A 341 5.14 1.31 -9.14
N ALA A 342 3.84 1.07 -9.03
CA ALA A 342 2.87 2.09 -8.62
C ALA A 342 3.14 2.59 -7.18
N THR A 343 3.56 1.69 -6.27
CA THR A 343 3.94 2.05 -4.90
C THR A 343 5.21 2.89 -4.87
N LEU A 344 6.23 2.52 -5.66
CA LEU A 344 7.46 3.31 -5.78
C LEU A 344 7.18 4.69 -6.38
N PHE A 345 6.32 4.77 -7.41
CA PHE A 345 5.85 6.03 -7.96
C PHE A 345 5.15 6.90 -6.90
N SER A 346 4.24 6.30 -6.13
CA SER A 346 3.49 7.00 -5.08
C SER A 346 4.40 7.57 -3.99
N LEU A 347 5.44 6.82 -3.59
CA LEU A 347 6.45 7.31 -2.65
C LEU A 347 7.31 8.42 -3.26
N ALA A 348 7.61 8.34 -4.55
CA ALA A 348 8.46 9.30 -5.24
C ALA A 348 7.77 10.64 -5.57
N HIS A 349 6.52 10.58 -5.98
CA HIS A 349 5.75 11.71 -6.50
C HIS A 349 5.31 12.67 -5.38
N PRO A 350 5.38 14.01 -5.53
CA PRO A 350 5.09 14.96 -4.45
C PRO A 350 3.61 15.06 -4.04
N TYR A 351 2.69 14.49 -4.82
CA TYR A 351 1.25 14.59 -4.57
C TYR A 351 0.80 13.76 -3.36
N GLY A 352 0.22 14.41 -2.35
CA GLY A 352 -0.40 13.78 -1.20
C GLY A 352 0.56 13.20 -0.15
N THR A 353 -0.04 12.74 0.96
CA THR A 353 0.59 11.96 2.02
C THR A 353 0.40 10.47 1.72
N PRO A 354 1.46 9.70 1.43
CA PRO A 354 1.32 8.30 1.02
C PRO A 354 1.05 7.36 2.21
N THR A 355 0.06 6.49 2.04
CA THR A 355 -0.22 5.32 2.89
C THR A 355 0.15 4.03 2.14
N VAL A 356 0.95 3.18 2.77
CA VAL A 356 1.31 1.83 2.29
C VAL A 356 0.46 0.81 3.02
N LEU A 357 -0.35 0.04 2.29
CA LEU A 357 -1.11 -1.08 2.83
C LEU A 357 -0.17 -2.27 3.12
N SER A 358 -0.29 -2.85 4.30
CA SER A 358 0.17 -4.19 4.62
C SER A 358 -1.04 -5.09 4.84
N SER A 359 -1.27 -6.01 3.92
CA SER A 359 -2.44 -6.88 3.87
C SER A 359 -2.04 -8.36 3.96
N TYR A 360 -3.00 -9.24 3.73
CA TYR A 360 -2.88 -10.70 3.75
C TYR A 360 -3.48 -11.32 2.48
N VAL A 361 -3.18 -12.59 2.24
CA VAL A 361 -3.75 -13.38 1.16
C VAL A 361 -5.17 -13.75 1.53
N PHE A 362 -6.09 -13.54 0.59
CA PHE A 362 -7.48 -13.92 0.72
C PHE A 362 -7.96 -14.49 -0.62
N SER A 363 -8.98 -15.33 -0.54
CA SER A 363 -9.68 -15.95 -1.67
C SER A 363 -11.09 -15.40 -1.87
N ALA A 364 -11.68 -14.84 -0.81
CA ALA A 364 -13.01 -14.23 -0.83
C ALA A 364 -12.98 -12.78 -0.33
N PHE A 365 -13.95 -11.99 -0.80
CA PHE A 365 -14.06 -10.57 -0.45
C PHE A 365 -14.14 -10.34 1.06
N ASP A 366 -14.92 -11.14 1.79
CA ASP A 366 -15.17 -10.97 3.24
C ASP A 366 -14.16 -11.69 4.16
N GLU A 367 -13.14 -12.34 3.60
CA GLU A 367 -12.22 -13.18 4.37
C GLU A 367 -11.41 -12.36 5.40
N GLY A 368 -11.47 -12.77 6.67
CA GLY A 368 -10.68 -12.18 7.75
C GLY A 368 -9.20 -12.54 7.70
N ALA A 369 -8.40 -11.93 8.57
CA ALA A 369 -6.98 -12.21 8.62
C ALA A 369 -6.66 -13.65 9.07
N PRO A 370 -5.55 -14.23 8.57
CA PRO A 370 -5.03 -15.50 9.06
C PRO A 370 -4.57 -15.39 10.52
N ASP A 371 -4.44 -16.54 11.18
CA ASP A 371 -3.82 -16.71 12.50
C ASP A 371 -4.34 -15.75 13.59
N GLY A 372 -5.62 -15.38 13.54
CA GLY A 372 -6.23 -14.47 14.50
C GLY A 372 -5.59 -13.07 14.49
N GLY A 373 -5.01 -12.65 13.36
CA GLY A 373 -4.32 -11.38 13.25
C GLY A 373 -2.90 -11.39 13.82
N ALA A 374 -2.35 -12.55 14.18
CA ALA A 374 -0.93 -12.66 14.54
C ALA A 374 -0.06 -12.41 13.29
N GLY A 375 0.36 -11.15 13.13
CA GLY A 375 1.19 -10.74 12.02
C GLY A 375 2.51 -11.50 12.01
N ALA A 376 2.74 -12.27 10.95
CA ALA A 376 3.94 -13.08 10.76
C ALA A 376 4.64 -12.66 9.46
N CYS A 377 5.61 -11.76 9.56
CA CYS A 377 6.51 -11.43 8.46
C CYS A 377 7.91 -11.98 8.76
N SER A 378 8.40 -12.91 7.96
CA SER A 378 9.81 -13.31 8.02
C SER A 378 10.70 -12.17 7.49
N ALA A 379 11.94 -12.12 7.94
CA ALA A 379 12.81 -11.00 7.61
C ALA A 379 13.18 -11.04 6.11
N THR A 380 13.15 -9.86 5.48
CA THR A 380 13.32 -9.58 4.04
C THR A 380 12.16 -10.05 3.14
N GLY A 381 11.09 -9.25 3.11
CA GLY A 381 9.99 -9.42 2.19
C GLY A 381 10.45 -9.49 0.72
N GLY A 382 9.95 -10.50 0.02
CA GLY A 382 10.08 -10.74 -1.42
C GLY A 382 8.72 -11.11 -2.02
N ALA A 383 8.66 -11.36 -3.32
CA ALA A 383 7.42 -11.70 -4.03
C ALA A 383 6.84 -13.03 -3.52
N GLY A 384 5.94 -12.95 -2.54
CA GLY A 384 5.26 -14.09 -1.95
C GLY A 384 4.58 -13.68 -0.65
N ALA A 385 3.52 -14.40 -0.30
CA ALA A 385 2.91 -14.24 1.00
C ALA A 385 3.62 -15.12 2.03
N GLU A 386 4.01 -14.53 3.15
CA GLU A 386 4.72 -15.21 4.22
C GLU A 386 3.73 -15.46 5.36
N GLY A 387 3.50 -16.72 5.72
CA GLY A 387 2.49 -17.06 6.73
C GLY A 387 1.08 -16.52 6.41
N GLY A 388 0.77 -16.35 5.11
CA GLY A 388 -0.49 -15.75 4.66
C GLY A 388 -0.49 -14.21 4.61
N TRP A 389 0.61 -13.53 4.99
CA TRP A 389 0.73 -12.07 4.96
C TRP A 389 1.53 -11.58 3.75
N TRP A 390 1.09 -10.49 3.10
CA TRP A 390 1.82 -9.89 1.98
C TRP A 390 3.02 -9.05 2.43
N CYS A 391 2.94 -8.46 3.64
CA CYS A 391 4.01 -7.67 4.26
C CYS A 391 4.59 -6.60 3.31
N GLN A 392 3.75 -5.89 2.54
CA GLN A 392 4.22 -5.00 1.47
C GLN A 392 5.14 -3.88 1.99
N HIS A 393 4.95 -3.45 3.24
CA HIS A 393 5.82 -2.47 3.91
C HIS A 393 7.26 -2.97 4.10
N ARG A 394 7.47 -4.28 4.14
CA ARG A 394 8.79 -4.91 4.31
C ARG A 394 9.55 -5.16 3.02
N TRP A 395 8.90 -5.03 1.86
CA TRP A 395 9.55 -5.25 0.57
C TRP A 395 10.75 -4.30 0.43
N GLY A 396 11.91 -4.82 0.04
CA GLY A 396 13.17 -4.06 0.04
C GLY A 396 13.08 -2.73 -0.70
N ALA A 397 12.45 -2.73 -1.89
CA ALA A 397 12.22 -1.55 -2.70
C ALA A 397 11.28 -0.53 -2.01
N VAL A 398 10.22 -0.98 -1.33
CA VAL A 398 9.29 -0.11 -0.59
C VAL A 398 10.02 0.52 0.59
N LYS A 399 10.74 -0.27 1.39
CA LYS A 399 11.57 0.20 2.51
C LYS A 399 12.56 1.28 2.06
N GLY A 400 13.30 1.02 0.98
CA GLY A 400 14.25 1.96 0.42
C GLY A 400 13.59 3.27 -0.02
N MET A 401 12.43 3.19 -0.67
CA MET A 401 11.68 4.35 -1.12
C MET A 401 10.99 5.12 0.02
N VAL A 402 10.68 4.49 1.16
CA VAL A 402 10.26 5.21 2.37
C VAL A 402 11.41 6.08 2.90
N GLY A 403 12.62 5.52 2.99
CA GLY A 403 13.82 6.29 3.31
C GLY A 403 14.07 7.43 2.33
N TRP A 404 13.93 7.17 1.03
CA TRP A 404 14.05 8.16 -0.03
C TRP A 404 13.03 9.30 0.12
N ARG A 405 11.75 8.98 0.36
CA ARG A 405 10.67 9.96 0.54
C ARG A 405 10.94 10.89 1.72
N ASN A 406 11.34 10.32 2.85
CA ASN A 406 11.71 11.08 4.03
C ASN A 406 12.90 12.02 3.78
N TRP A 407 13.87 11.58 2.97
CA TRP A 407 15.04 12.39 2.64
C TRP A 407 14.72 13.58 1.71
N VAL A 408 14.01 13.32 0.62
CA VAL A 408 13.67 14.38 -0.35
C VAL A 408 12.64 15.36 0.22
N GLY A 409 11.76 14.89 1.11
CA GLY A 409 10.74 15.71 1.77
C GLY A 409 9.89 16.49 0.76
N ASN A 410 9.83 17.81 0.96
CA ASN A 410 9.02 18.73 0.15
C ASN A 410 9.75 19.30 -1.07
N ALA A 411 10.91 18.75 -1.47
CA ALA A 411 11.62 19.24 -2.65
C ALA A 411 10.71 19.18 -3.89
N ALA A 412 10.75 20.21 -4.74
CA ALA A 412 9.91 20.26 -5.93
C ALA A 412 10.28 19.14 -6.92
N MET A 413 9.30 18.66 -7.69
CA MET A 413 9.56 17.75 -8.81
C MET A 413 10.12 18.54 -9.99
N GLU A 414 11.19 18.05 -10.60
CA GLU A 414 11.86 18.71 -11.72
C GLU A 414 12.46 17.69 -12.69
N GLY A 415 12.86 18.15 -13.88
CA GLY A 415 13.54 17.29 -14.85
C GLY A 415 12.72 16.07 -15.31
N TRP A 416 11.40 16.23 -15.45
CA TRP A 416 10.52 15.14 -15.89
C TRP A 416 10.84 14.71 -17.33
N VAL A 417 11.21 13.44 -17.49
CA VAL A 417 11.52 12.79 -18.76
C VAL A 417 10.57 11.60 -18.93
N ALA A 418 9.84 11.57 -20.05
CA ALA A 418 8.98 10.45 -20.41
C ALA A 418 9.11 10.14 -21.91
N PRO A 419 10.06 9.29 -22.32
CA PRO A 419 10.30 9.03 -23.75
C PRO A 419 9.16 8.23 -24.40
N ARG A 420 8.36 7.52 -23.59
CA ARG A 420 7.20 6.70 -23.96
C ARG A 420 6.18 6.73 -22.82
N ALA A 421 4.96 6.28 -23.09
CA ALA A 421 3.88 6.23 -22.10
C ALA A 421 4.20 5.35 -20.87
N ASP A 422 5.08 4.37 -21.00
CA ASP A 422 5.42 3.34 -20.01
C ASP A 422 6.72 3.63 -19.22
N ARG A 423 7.37 4.79 -19.43
CA ARG A 423 8.67 5.11 -18.83
C ARG A 423 8.71 6.55 -18.36
N VAL A 424 9.11 6.76 -17.11
CA VAL A 424 9.27 8.10 -16.52
C VAL A 424 10.55 8.20 -15.69
N ALA A 425 11.18 9.35 -15.69
CA ALA A 425 12.26 9.70 -14.77
C ALA A 425 12.15 11.17 -14.36
N PHE A 426 12.46 11.48 -13.10
CA PHE A 426 12.40 12.85 -12.60
C PHE A 426 13.26 13.03 -11.34
N GLY A 427 13.65 14.27 -11.08
CA GLY A 427 14.33 14.71 -9.86
C GLY A 427 13.36 15.27 -8.82
N ARG A 428 13.81 15.27 -7.56
CA ARG A 428 13.21 16.01 -6.45
C ARG A 428 14.23 17.02 -5.93
N GLY A 429 14.39 18.12 -6.67
CA GLY A 429 15.46 19.09 -6.45
C GLY A 429 16.86 18.44 -6.52
N ALA A 430 17.84 19.10 -5.91
CA ALA A 430 19.18 18.55 -5.69
C ALA A 430 19.26 17.46 -4.60
N ARG A 431 18.12 16.84 -4.21
CA ARG A 431 18.06 15.86 -3.11
C ARG A 431 17.92 14.42 -3.58
N GLY A 432 17.19 14.15 -4.65
CA GLY A 432 16.94 12.79 -5.12
C GLY A 432 16.52 12.71 -6.58
N PHE A 433 16.68 11.53 -7.16
CA PHE A 433 16.30 11.20 -8.53
C PHE A 433 15.68 9.80 -8.57
N VAL A 434 14.69 9.60 -9.44
CA VAL A 434 14.04 8.31 -9.66
C VAL A 434 13.81 8.08 -11.15
N ALA A 435 13.90 6.82 -11.59
CA ALA A 435 13.43 6.38 -12.90
C ALA A 435 12.65 5.07 -12.78
N ILE A 436 11.51 4.99 -13.47
CA ILE A 436 10.57 3.87 -13.44
C ILE A 436 10.30 3.41 -14.87
N ASN A 437 10.44 2.11 -15.10
CA ASN A 437 10.22 1.45 -16.38
C ASN A 437 9.12 0.40 -16.25
N ASN A 438 7.92 0.74 -16.72
CA ASN A 438 6.78 -0.17 -16.81
C ASN A 438 6.76 -0.93 -18.16
N ALA A 439 7.85 -0.96 -18.92
CA ALA A 439 7.97 -1.76 -20.13
C ALA A 439 8.55 -3.15 -19.84
N ASP A 440 8.29 -4.11 -20.73
CA ASP A 440 8.88 -5.47 -20.68
C ASP A 440 10.33 -5.53 -21.18
N ALA A 441 10.83 -4.44 -21.75
CA ALA A 441 12.23 -4.31 -22.16
C ALA A 441 12.97 -3.33 -21.24
N PRO A 442 14.28 -3.56 -20.95
CA PRO A 442 15.09 -2.63 -20.18
C PRO A 442 15.19 -1.26 -20.88
N TRP A 443 15.48 -0.23 -20.09
CA TRP A 443 15.62 1.15 -20.55
C TRP A 443 17.00 1.70 -20.18
N GLY A 444 17.93 1.67 -21.13
CA GLY A 444 19.20 2.35 -21.04
C GLY A 444 19.07 3.83 -21.46
N ALA A 445 19.55 4.74 -20.62
CA ALA A 445 19.59 6.17 -20.92
C ALA A 445 20.70 6.89 -20.15
N VAL A 446 21.03 8.10 -20.61
CA VAL A 446 21.77 9.10 -19.84
C VAL A 446 20.75 10.06 -19.25
N PHE A 447 20.71 10.14 -17.93
CA PHE A 447 19.78 10.97 -17.18
C PHE A 447 20.45 12.26 -16.74
N ALA A 448 19.75 13.38 -16.91
CA ALA A 448 20.10 14.66 -16.30
C ALA A 448 19.43 14.79 -14.92
N THR A 449 20.16 15.29 -13.95
CA THR A 449 19.74 15.42 -12.55
C THR A 449 20.39 16.64 -11.91
N ALA A 450 19.72 17.25 -10.93
CA ALA A 450 20.28 18.32 -10.12
C ALA A 450 21.14 17.81 -8.94
N LEU A 451 21.30 16.49 -8.81
CA LEU A 451 22.17 15.91 -7.80
C LEU A 451 23.62 16.39 -7.98
N PRO A 452 24.34 16.68 -6.89
CA PRO A 452 25.77 16.97 -6.95
C PRO A 452 26.56 15.81 -7.56
N ALA A 453 27.73 16.11 -8.13
CA ALA A 453 28.63 15.07 -8.60
C ALA A 453 29.07 14.15 -7.44
N GLY A 454 29.08 12.84 -7.67
CA GLY A 454 29.40 11.84 -6.63
C GLY A 454 28.83 10.45 -6.91
N GLY A 455 29.18 9.49 -6.07
CA GLY A 455 28.65 8.13 -6.10
C GLY A 455 27.44 7.97 -5.18
N TYR A 456 26.40 7.31 -5.69
CA TYR A 456 25.13 7.09 -4.99
C TYR A 456 24.69 5.65 -5.10
N CYS A 457 24.10 5.11 -4.04
CA CYS A 457 23.53 3.77 -4.04
C CYS A 457 22.07 3.78 -4.50
N ASP A 458 21.70 2.79 -5.30
CA ASP A 458 20.31 2.54 -5.67
C ASP A 458 19.54 2.00 -4.46
N VAL A 459 18.59 2.77 -3.98
CA VAL A 459 17.79 2.41 -2.81
C VAL A 459 16.64 1.46 -3.14
N VAL A 460 16.31 1.26 -4.42
CA VAL A 460 15.30 0.27 -4.83
C VAL A 460 15.87 -1.15 -4.67
N GLY A 461 17.13 -1.34 -5.05
CA GLY A 461 17.83 -2.63 -5.02
C GLY A 461 18.75 -2.85 -3.81
N GLY A 462 19.02 -1.84 -2.99
CA GLY A 462 19.97 -1.95 -1.87
C GLY A 462 20.06 -0.72 -0.98
N ALA A 463 21.17 -0.58 -0.28
CA ALA A 463 21.48 0.57 0.58
C ALA A 463 22.99 0.81 0.64
N SER A 464 23.39 1.96 1.19
CA SER A 464 24.78 2.23 1.55
C SER A 464 25.12 1.64 2.90
N VAL A 465 26.15 0.79 2.95
CA VAL A 465 26.70 0.22 4.18
C VAL A 465 28.20 0.49 4.19
N GLY A 466 28.66 1.35 5.12
CA GLY A 466 30.07 1.72 5.22
C GLY A 466 30.62 2.47 4.00
N GLY A 467 29.75 3.14 3.22
CA GLY A 467 30.14 3.81 1.98
C GLY A 467 30.15 2.91 0.74
N THR A 468 29.77 1.64 0.87
CA THR A 468 29.65 0.69 -0.23
C THR A 468 28.18 0.34 -0.46
N CYS A 469 27.76 0.29 -1.72
CA CYS A 469 26.39 -0.10 -2.06
C CYS A 469 26.22 -1.62 -1.94
N THR A 470 25.20 -2.07 -1.22
CA THR A 470 24.82 -3.50 -1.18
C THR A 470 24.17 -3.95 -2.47
N GLY A 471 23.62 -3.01 -3.25
CA GLY A 471 23.06 -3.22 -4.58
C GLY A 471 23.81 -2.40 -5.62
N ALA A 472 23.09 -1.94 -6.66
CA ALA A 472 23.68 -1.10 -7.68
C ALA A 472 24.13 0.27 -7.12
N GLY A 473 25.15 0.85 -7.75
CA GLY A 473 25.58 2.22 -7.50
C GLY A 473 25.71 2.98 -8.82
N PHE A 474 25.56 4.29 -8.77
CA PHE A 474 25.63 5.19 -9.93
C PHE A 474 26.50 6.39 -9.60
N THR A 475 27.33 6.78 -10.58
CA THR A 475 28.19 7.96 -10.47
C THR A 475 27.57 9.11 -11.25
N VAL A 476 27.25 10.20 -10.57
CA VAL A 476 26.84 11.46 -11.19
C VAL A 476 28.09 12.25 -11.55
N ALA A 477 28.26 12.51 -12.85
CA ALA A 477 29.37 13.28 -13.38
C ALA A 477 29.26 14.77 -13.02
N PRO A 478 30.38 15.52 -13.05
CA PRO A 478 30.34 16.98 -13.06
C PRO A 478 29.41 17.48 -14.17
N GLY A 479 28.43 18.31 -13.82
CA GLY A 479 27.37 18.75 -14.74
C GLY A 479 26.02 18.03 -14.56
N GLY A 480 25.92 17.07 -13.65
CA GLY A 480 24.64 16.51 -13.22
C GLY A 480 24.08 15.47 -14.19
N THR A 481 24.92 14.61 -14.77
CA THR A 481 24.47 13.53 -15.65
C THR A 481 24.99 12.18 -15.17
N PHE A 482 24.21 11.12 -15.36
CA PHE A 482 24.67 9.75 -15.13
C PHE A 482 24.04 8.79 -16.13
N ALA A 483 24.76 7.73 -16.49
CA ALA A 483 24.24 6.65 -17.32
C ALA A 483 23.67 5.55 -16.43
N ALA A 484 22.50 5.02 -16.78
CA ALA A 484 21.92 3.87 -16.10
C ALA A 484 21.03 3.06 -17.04
N THR A 485 20.86 1.78 -16.70
CA THR A 485 19.86 0.90 -17.32
C THR A 485 18.80 0.56 -16.28
N VAL A 486 17.59 1.08 -16.48
CA VAL A 486 16.44 0.73 -15.65
C VAL A 486 15.93 -0.66 -16.09
N PRO A 487 15.83 -1.65 -15.19
CA PRO A 487 15.36 -2.99 -15.54
C PRO A 487 13.97 -2.98 -16.18
N ALA A 488 13.64 -4.02 -16.95
CA ALA A 488 12.26 -4.27 -17.38
C ALA A 488 11.37 -4.43 -16.14
N ARG A 489 10.19 -3.81 -16.15
CA ARG A 489 9.25 -3.80 -15.01
C ARG A 489 9.93 -3.46 -13.67
N GLY A 490 10.82 -2.47 -13.71
CA GLY A 490 11.69 -2.12 -12.59
C GLY A 490 11.84 -0.61 -12.40
N ALA A 491 12.54 -0.22 -11.35
CA ALA A 491 12.85 1.16 -11.04
C ALA A 491 14.25 1.27 -10.44
N ILE A 492 14.81 2.49 -10.48
CA ILE A 492 16.02 2.88 -9.75
C ILE A 492 15.75 4.18 -9.03
N ALA A 493 16.36 4.38 -7.87
CA ALA A 493 16.28 5.66 -7.15
C ALA A 493 17.57 5.94 -6.39
N ILE A 494 18.04 7.18 -6.46
CA ILE A 494 19.24 7.66 -5.77
C ILE A 494 18.94 8.97 -5.03
N HIS A 495 19.64 9.23 -3.93
CA HIS A 495 19.51 10.48 -3.18
C HIS A 495 20.75 10.82 -2.36
N THR A 496 20.89 12.09 -1.95
CA THR A 496 22.09 12.60 -1.25
C THR A 496 22.33 12.04 0.16
N GLY A 497 21.43 11.21 0.66
CA GLY A 497 21.54 10.53 1.95
C GLY A 497 22.02 9.09 1.85
N GLN A 498 22.25 8.58 0.64
CA GLN A 498 22.74 7.23 0.36
C GLN A 498 23.94 7.31 -0.58
N LEU A 499 24.96 8.03 -0.13
CA LEU A 499 26.24 8.11 -0.83
C LEU A 499 26.95 6.76 -0.74
N GLY A 500 27.59 6.37 -1.83
CA GLY A 500 28.44 5.19 -1.82
C GLY A 500 28.98 4.84 -3.19
N THR A 501 30.04 4.05 -3.17
CA THR A 501 30.61 3.45 -4.36
C THR A 501 30.10 2.02 -4.46
N GLY A 502 29.31 1.73 -5.49
CA GLY A 502 28.85 0.38 -5.79
C GLY A 502 29.54 -0.13 -7.05
N SER A 503 29.72 -1.45 -7.15
CA SER A 503 30.12 -2.15 -8.38
C SER A 503 28.93 -2.41 -9.34
N GLY A 504 27.86 -1.61 -9.26
CA GLY A 504 26.71 -1.65 -10.16
C GLY A 504 26.92 -0.84 -11.45
N PRO A 505 26.07 -1.00 -12.49
CA PRO A 505 26.38 -0.72 -13.89
C PRO A 505 26.31 0.79 -14.22
N GLY A 506 27.11 1.61 -13.54
CA GLY A 506 27.24 3.04 -13.79
C GLY A 506 28.38 3.39 -14.74
N GLU A 507 29.39 2.53 -14.88
CA GLU A 507 30.51 2.73 -15.81
C GLU A 507 30.96 1.36 -16.39
N GLY A 508 30.67 1.11 -17.66
CA GLY A 508 31.42 0.15 -18.49
C GLY A 508 31.24 -1.37 -18.29
N GLY A 509 30.19 -1.88 -17.62
CA GLY A 509 29.92 -3.33 -17.52
C GLY A 509 28.72 -3.76 -18.37
N GLY A 510 28.91 -4.68 -19.32
CA GLY A 510 27.86 -5.12 -20.25
C GLY A 510 26.65 -5.75 -19.56
N GLY A 511 25.52 -5.82 -20.28
CA GLY A 511 24.27 -6.36 -19.75
C GLY A 511 24.36 -7.82 -19.25
N PRO A 512 23.25 -8.38 -18.72
CA PRO A 512 23.21 -9.75 -18.23
C PRO A 512 23.87 -10.73 -19.21
N VAL A 513 24.79 -11.55 -18.73
CA VAL A 513 25.48 -12.55 -19.54
C VAL A 513 24.57 -13.76 -19.64
N ALA A 514 24.22 -14.14 -20.87
CA ALA A 514 23.47 -15.37 -21.08
C ALA A 514 24.41 -16.55 -20.82
N VAL A 515 24.12 -17.36 -19.81
CA VAL A 515 24.88 -18.57 -19.50
C VAL A 515 24.08 -19.77 -19.96
N ARG A 516 24.58 -20.46 -20.99
CA ARG A 516 24.01 -21.69 -21.52
C ARG A 516 24.65 -22.88 -20.82
N PHE A 517 23.87 -23.62 -20.07
CA PHE A 517 24.26 -24.86 -19.43
C PHE A 517 23.91 -26.03 -20.35
N GLU A 518 24.87 -26.92 -20.56
CA GLU A 518 24.74 -28.14 -21.34
C GLU A 518 25.21 -29.31 -20.49
N GLU A 519 24.29 -30.15 -20.06
CA GLU A 519 24.55 -31.27 -19.17
C GLU A 519 24.30 -32.59 -19.89
N THR A 520 25.32 -33.43 -20.00
CA THR A 520 25.20 -34.76 -20.60
C THR A 520 24.80 -35.77 -19.53
N ALA A 521 23.54 -36.21 -19.57
CA ALA A 521 22.97 -37.13 -18.59
C ALA A 521 21.94 -38.06 -19.24
N THR A 522 22.11 -39.37 -19.05
CA THR A 522 21.08 -40.37 -19.41
C THR A 522 20.10 -40.55 -18.26
N THR A 523 18.81 -40.46 -18.56
CA THR A 523 17.72 -40.60 -17.59
C THR A 523 16.77 -41.72 -18.02
N VAL A 524 15.97 -42.24 -17.08
CA VAL A 524 14.85 -43.14 -17.41
C VAL A 524 13.56 -42.34 -17.65
N VAL A 525 12.54 -42.98 -18.21
CA VAL A 525 11.26 -42.34 -18.49
C VAL A 525 10.64 -41.82 -17.19
N GLY A 526 10.40 -40.51 -17.11
CA GLY A 526 9.82 -39.82 -15.94
C GLY A 526 10.82 -38.95 -15.17
N GLU A 527 12.12 -39.20 -15.31
CA GLU A 527 13.18 -38.36 -14.72
C GLU A 527 13.41 -37.09 -15.54
N ASN A 528 13.62 -35.96 -14.83
CA ASN A 528 13.96 -34.68 -15.44
C ASN A 528 15.18 -34.06 -14.74
N VAL A 529 16.06 -33.43 -15.52
CA VAL A 529 17.26 -32.74 -15.03
C VAL A 529 16.96 -31.26 -14.80
N PHE A 530 17.41 -30.74 -13.66
CA PHE A 530 17.26 -29.34 -13.27
C PHE A 530 18.62 -28.74 -12.85
N LEU A 531 18.72 -27.42 -12.88
CA LEU A 531 19.86 -26.63 -12.46
C LEU A 531 19.52 -25.82 -11.21
N VAL A 532 20.41 -25.81 -10.22
CA VAL A 532 20.30 -24.98 -9.01
C VAL A 532 21.67 -24.44 -8.60
N GLY A 533 21.73 -23.29 -7.94
CA GLY A 533 22.99 -22.68 -7.53
C GLY A 533 22.84 -21.58 -6.49
N ASN A 534 23.96 -20.97 -6.10
CA ASN A 534 24.02 -20.00 -5.00
C ASN A 534 23.37 -18.65 -5.32
N LEU A 535 23.31 -18.25 -6.60
CA LEU A 535 22.68 -17.01 -7.03
C LEU A 535 21.15 -17.12 -7.00
N ALA A 536 20.47 -15.99 -6.78
CA ALA A 536 19.00 -15.92 -6.83
C ALA A 536 18.45 -16.36 -8.19
N GLN A 537 19.13 -15.99 -9.28
CA GLN A 537 18.80 -16.40 -10.65
C GLN A 537 18.96 -17.91 -10.86
N LEU A 538 19.66 -18.62 -9.97
CA LEU A 538 19.83 -20.08 -9.97
C LEU A 538 19.04 -20.75 -8.83
N GLY A 539 18.10 -20.05 -8.21
CA GLY A 539 17.22 -20.63 -7.19
C GLY A 539 17.80 -20.72 -5.78
N ALA A 540 18.96 -20.10 -5.50
CA ALA A 540 19.57 -19.99 -4.16
C ALA A 540 19.62 -21.33 -3.39
N TRP A 541 20.07 -22.40 -4.06
CA TRP A 541 20.14 -23.77 -3.54
C TRP A 541 18.79 -24.42 -3.17
N ALA A 542 17.64 -23.83 -3.50
CA ALA A 542 16.34 -24.41 -3.25
C ALA A 542 15.88 -25.31 -4.42
N PRO A 543 15.71 -26.64 -4.23
CA PRO A 543 15.25 -27.54 -5.29
C PRO A 543 13.88 -27.17 -5.87
N ALA A 544 12.99 -26.61 -5.05
CA ALA A 544 11.68 -26.12 -5.48
C ALA A 544 11.77 -24.99 -6.53
N SER A 545 12.86 -24.22 -6.50
CA SER A 545 13.15 -23.12 -7.44
C SER A 545 14.18 -23.50 -8.51
N ALA A 546 14.52 -24.78 -8.64
CA ALA A 546 15.48 -25.25 -9.63
C ALA A 546 14.94 -25.13 -11.05
N ILE A 547 15.80 -24.78 -11.98
CA ILE A 547 15.47 -24.47 -13.38
C ILE A 547 15.45 -25.76 -14.18
N ALA A 548 14.33 -26.09 -14.83
CA ALA A 548 14.23 -27.28 -15.68
C ALA A 548 15.11 -27.14 -16.93
N LEU A 549 15.90 -28.18 -17.24
CA LEU A 549 16.61 -28.26 -18.51
C LEU A 549 15.73 -28.92 -19.57
N SER A 550 15.92 -28.51 -20.83
CA SER A 550 15.26 -29.09 -21.99
C SER A 550 16.02 -30.32 -22.50
N ALA A 551 15.29 -31.42 -22.73
CA ALA A 551 15.80 -32.65 -23.36
C ALA A 551 15.78 -32.60 -24.90
N ALA A 552 15.58 -31.44 -25.54
CA ALA A 552 15.44 -31.33 -26.99
C ALA A 552 16.64 -31.88 -27.79
N THR A 553 17.82 -31.98 -27.14
CA THR A 553 19.07 -32.50 -27.70
C THR A 553 19.59 -33.73 -26.94
N TYR A 554 18.70 -34.53 -26.35
CA TYR A 554 19.03 -35.71 -25.54
C TYR A 554 20.10 -36.60 -26.21
N PRO A 555 21.15 -37.07 -25.49
CA PRO A 555 21.31 -37.07 -24.02
C PRO A 555 21.86 -35.77 -23.42
N VAL A 556 21.99 -34.69 -24.22
CA VAL A 556 22.40 -33.37 -23.72
C VAL A 556 21.16 -32.56 -23.35
N TRP A 557 21.09 -32.18 -22.08
CA TRP A 557 20.08 -31.33 -21.48
C TRP A 557 20.55 -29.88 -21.50
N THR A 558 19.70 -28.94 -21.87
CA THR A 558 20.11 -27.53 -22.02
C THR A 558 19.18 -26.54 -21.33
N ALA A 559 19.75 -25.49 -20.75
CA ALA A 559 19.04 -24.31 -20.27
C ALA A 559 19.91 -23.07 -20.46
N THR A 560 19.29 -21.91 -20.70
CA THR A 560 20.01 -20.62 -20.75
C THR A 560 19.47 -19.70 -19.66
N VAL A 561 20.36 -19.19 -18.82
CA VAL A 561 20.02 -18.32 -17.67
C VAL A 561 20.77 -17.01 -17.79
N ALA A 562 20.08 -15.88 -17.64
CA ALA A 562 20.72 -14.58 -17.59
C ALA A 562 21.34 -14.36 -16.20
N LEU A 563 22.67 -14.35 -16.13
CA LEU A 563 23.40 -14.13 -14.88
C LEU A 563 24.07 -12.75 -14.88
N PRO A 564 24.31 -12.16 -13.69
CA PRO A 564 25.00 -10.87 -13.60
C PRO A 564 26.41 -10.98 -14.23
N PRO A 565 26.92 -9.94 -14.92
CA PRO A 565 28.27 -9.93 -15.48
C PRO A 565 29.34 -9.99 -14.38
N ASN A 566 30.56 -10.44 -14.71
CA ASN A 566 31.73 -10.49 -13.82
C ASN A 566 31.46 -11.13 -12.44
N THR A 567 30.59 -12.13 -12.38
CA THR A 567 30.08 -12.72 -11.14
C THR A 567 30.50 -14.17 -11.06
N ALA A 568 31.20 -14.52 -9.97
CA ALA A 568 31.48 -15.91 -9.63
C ALA A 568 30.24 -16.57 -9.02
N PHE A 569 29.94 -17.78 -9.42
CA PHE A 569 28.79 -18.53 -8.94
C PHE A 569 29.10 -20.02 -8.81
N GLU A 570 28.33 -20.67 -7.95
CA GLU A 570 28.34 -22.11 -7.75
C GLU A 570 27.00 -22.71 -8.16
N TYR A 571 27.04 -23.92 -8.70
CA TYR A 571 25.86 -24.64 -9.18
C TYR A 571 26.02 -26.16 -9.09
N LYS A 572 24.88 -26.86 -9.17
CA LYS A 572 24.77 -28.30 -9.38
C LYS A 572 23.58 -28.61 -10.28
N PHE A 573 23.66 -29.74 -10.96
CA PHE A 573 22.49 -30.38 -11.52
C PHE A 573 21.81 -31.26 -10.48
N ILE A 574 20.48 -31.35 -10.57
CA ILE A 574 19.66 -32.24 -9.75
C ILE A 574 18.70 -33.01 -10.65
N ARG A 575 18.39 -34.26 -10.29
CA ARG A 575 17.29 -35.04 -10.88
C ARG A 575 16.11 -34.99 -9.94
N LYS A 576 14.93 -34.76 -10.49
CA LYS A 576 13.68 -34.96 -9.75
C LYS A 576 13.01 -36.21 -10.29
N GLU A 577 12.76 -37.14 -9.40
CA GLU A 577 12.08 -38.40 -9.67
C GLU A 577 10.56 -38.20 -9.67
N ALA A 578 9.84 -39.15 -10.29
CA ALA A 578 8.38 -39.12 -10.34
C ALA A 578 7.72 -39.24 -8.95
N ASP A 579 8.43 -39.78 -7.95
CA ASP A 579 7.99 -39.89 -6.56
C ASP A 579 8.27 -38.63 -5.71
N GLY A 580 8.87 -37.59 -6.32
CA GLY A 580 9.21 -36.33 -5.67
C GLY A 580 10.58 -36.32 -4.97
N SER A 581 11.34 -37.41 -5.01
CA SER A 581 12.72 -37.42 -4.50
C SER A 581 13.66 -36.60 -5.39
N VAL A 582 14.70 -36.03 -4.77
CA VAL A 582 15.68 -35.16 -5.44
C VAL A 582 17.08 -35.76 -5.27
N ILE A 583 17.69 -36.14 -6.39
CA ILE A 583 19.07 -36.65 -6.43
C ILE A 583 19.99 -35.52 -6.87
N TRP A 584 21.01 -35.23 -6.08
CA TRP A 584 22.00 -34.19 -6.36
C TRP A 584 23.25 -34.78 -6.99
N GLU A 585 23.95 -33.99 -7.81
CA GLU A 585 25.34 -34.30 -8.16
C GLU A 585 26.24 -34.41 -6.92
N SER A 586 27.28 -35.24 -7.04
CA SER A 586 28.30 -35.42 -6.00
C SER A 586 29.09 -34.13 -5.69
N ASP A 587 29.64 -34.03 -4.48
CA ASP A 587 30.52 -32.93 -4.08
C ASP A 587 31.92 -33.04 -4.72
N PRO A 588 32.63 -31.91 -4.93
CA PRO A 588 32.26 -30.54 -4.58
C PRO A 588 31.33 -29.87 -5.61
N ASN A 589 30.67 -28.77 -5.18
CA ASN A 589 29.91 -27.88 -6.07
C ASN A 589 30.72 -27.51 -7.33
N ARG A 590 30.04 -27.37 -8.45
CA ARG A 590 30.63 -26.80 -9.66
C ARG A 590 30.69 -25.28 -9.49
N SER A 591 31.70 -24.64 -10.06
CA SER A 591 31.85 -23.19 -10.03
C SER A 591 32.20 -22.63 -11.41
N ALA A 592 31.77 -21.40 -11.67
CA ALA A 592 32.09 -20.66 -12.89
C ALA A 592 32.06 -19.15 -12.61
N THR A 593 32.50 -18.35 -13.57
CA THR A 593 32.46 -16.88 -13.50
C THR A 593 31.98 -16.32 -14.82
N THR A 594 30.97 -15.46 -14.79
CA THR A 594 30.48 -14.77 -16.00
C THR A 594 31.49 -13.72 -16.47
N GLY A 595 31.57 -13.50 -17.78
CA GLY A 595 32.36 -12.41 -18.35
C GLY A 595 31.70 -11.04 -18.17
N ALA A 596 32.30 -10.00 -18.75
CA ALA A 596 31.75 -8.65 -18.71
C ALA A 596 30.55 -8.45 -19.67
N SER A 597 30.39 -9.29 -20.68
CA SER A 597 29.27 -9.32 -21.64
C SER A 597 29.30 -10.63 -22.46
N GLY A 598 28.27 -10.90 -23.26
CA GLY A 598 28.25 -12.02 -24.22
C GLY A 598 27.51 -13.26 -23.73
N VAL A 599 27.86 -14.43 -24.28
CA VAL A 599 27.29 -15.73 -23.93
C VAL A 599 28.40 -16.61 -23.37
N LEU A 600 28.18 -17.19 -22.18
CA LEU A 600 29.05 -18.22 -21.60
C LEU A 600 28.37 -19.59 -21.78
N THR A 601 29.02 -20.51 -22.49
CA THR A 601 28.55 -21.90 -22.57
C THR A 601 29.33 -22.78 -21.60
N ILE A 602 28.62 -23.50 -20.75
CA ILE A 602 29.16 -24.44 -19.77
C ILE A 602 28.70 -25.83 -20.17
N THR A 603 29.66 -26.66 -20.60
CA THR A 603 29.41 -28.07 -20.92
C THR A 603 29.88 -28.95 -19.77
N ALA A 604 29.02 -29.85 -19.32
CA ALA A 604 29.23 -30.75 -18.21
C ALA A 604 28.65 -32.15 -18.52
N ALA A 605 29.06 -33.12 -17.71
CA ALA A 605 28.51 -34.46 -17.68
C ALA A 605 28.31 -34.85 -16.21
N TRP A 606 27.27 -35.64 -15.94
CA TRP A 606 26.76 -35.89 -14.59
C TRP A 606 27.85 -36.47 -13.67
N LYS A 607 27.96 -35.90 -12.47
CA LYS A 607 28.95 -36.26 -11.44
C LYS A 607 28.43 -37.16 -10.35
#